data_AF-A0A221R6U3-F1
#
_entry.id   AF-A0A221R6U3-F1
#
_cell.length_a   1.000
_cell.length_b   1.000
_cell.length_c   1.000
_cell.angle_alpha   90.00
_cell.angle_beta   90.00
_cell.angle_gamma   90.00
#
_symmetry.space_group_name_H-M   'P 1'
#
loop_
_entity.id
_entity.type
_entity.pdbx_description
1 polymer ?
#
loop_
_entity_poly.entity_id
_entity_poly.type
_entity_poly.pdbx_seq_one_letter_code
_entity_poly.pdbx_strand_id
1 'polypeptide(L)'
;MMQASMGVVDPYSQLPPELAVPAAASPSGTPDAADGVGALPEPEPSADEGAIGSAAILGEDGAEPGEAEPGGKAPAARPRLKVPRWEEAAREQTLAAVRKFAEPLRALLERDANEGDTRLLITDLLCEGLGYDKYADLTTEYMVRQDFADYGVRIDRQLVAFIEVKRISQKLNERHLRQVQMYAVNEGIEWMVLTNGQIWQVYHLTGGLPVVVDLVFEVDLLGPEPDESKASRLFYLHHDSLKRRQIEEVWRHSAATAPELLLEVILSEPVLDLVRREVRKRTGTATSTDVLRQVIRTDLAQPKLLDRISL
;
A
#
# COMPACT_ATOMS: atom_id res chain seq x y z
N MET A 1 28.56 -30.69 15.67
CA MET A 1 28.00 -30.33 14.34
C MET A 1 26.96 -29.25 14.57
N MET A 2 27.29 -27.99 14.25
CA MET A 2 26.33 -26.87 14.28
C MET A 2 25.65 -26.80 12.91
N GLN A 3 24.33 -26.97 12.86
CA GLN A 3 23.54 -26.55 11.71
C GLN A 3 23.19 -25.08 11.90
N ALA A 4 23.66 -24.25 10.98
CA ALA A 4 23.23 -22.87 10.85
C ALA A 4 21.77 -22.85 10.38
N SER A 5 20.88 -22.30 11.20
CA SER A 5 19.53 -21.96 10.79
C SER A 5 19.60 -20.74 9.87
N MET A 6 19.44 -20.97 8.57
CA MET A 6 19.15 -19.89 7.63
C MET A 6 17.85 -19.21 8.05
N GLY A 7 17.95 -17.93 8.44
CA GLY A 7 16.80 -17.09 8.69
C GLY A 7 16.01 -16.95 7.39
N VAL A 8 14.79 -17.48 7.39
CA VAL A 8 13.78 -17.13 6.38
C VAL A 8 13.34 -15.70 6.69
N VAL A 9 13.99 -14.76 6.01
CA VAL A 9 13.48 -13.39 5.89
C VAL A 9 12.25 -13.48 5.00
N ASP A 10 11.12 -12.98 5.50
CA ASP A 10 9.88 -12.88 4.75
C ASP A 10 10.08 -11.85 3.61
N PRO A 11 10.04 -12.27 2.32
CA PRO A 11 10.41 -11.39 1.22
C PRO A 11 9.29 -10.44 0.76
N TYR A 12 8.12 -10.43 1.39
CA TYR A 12 6.95 -9.67 0.89
C TYR A 12 6.82 -8.23 1.42
N SER A 13 7.87 -7.67 2.04
CA SER A 13 7.87 -6.28 2.53
C SER A 13 8.76 -5.35 1.69
N GLN A 14 8.63 -5.31 0.36
CA GLN A 14 9.40 -4.35 -0.44
C GLN A 14 8.59 -3.77 -1.62
N LEU A 15 7.36 -3.34 -1.37
CA LEU A 15 6.92 -2.08 -1.99
C LEU A 15 7.25 -0.97 -0.99
N PRO A 16 7.91 0.13 -1.39
CA PRO A 16 7.99 1.31 -0.54
C PRO A 16 6.60 1.61 0.04
N PRO A 17 6.46 1.93 1.33
CA PRO A 17 5.15 2.21 1.93
C PRO A 17 4.37 3.31 1.18
N GLU A 18 5.08 4.16 0.45
CA GLU A 18 4.54 5.18 -0.47
C GLU A 18 3.71 4.60 -1.64
N LEU A 19 3.98 3.37 -2.08
CA LEU A 19 3.22 2.67 -3.13
C LEU A 19 2.02 1.88 -2.57
N ALA A 20 1.92 1.72 -1.26
CA ALA A 20 0.77 1.08 -0.61
C ALA A 20 -0.35 2.09 -0.27
N VAL A 21 -0.08 3.39 -0.41
CA VAL A 21 -1.04 4.46 -0.13
C VAL A 21 -1.59 4.98 -1.45
N PRO A 22 -2.93 4.99 -1.65
CA PRO A 22 -3.53 5.62 -2.81
C PRO A 22 -3.05 7.08 -2.92
N ALA A 23 -2.54 7.49 -4.08
CA ALA A 23 -2.36 8.91 -4.37
C ALA A 23 -3.71 9.61 -4.15
N ALA A 24 -3.76 10.58 -3.22
CA ALA A 24 -4.98 11.24 -2.75
C ALA A 24 -6.06 11.32 -3.83
N ALA A 25 -7.18 10.64 -3.59
CA ALA A 25 -8.27 10.40 -4.52
C ALA A 25 -8.50 11.57 -5.50
N SER A 26 -8.05 11.40 -6.73
CA SER A 26 -8.52 12.24 -7.84
C SER A 26 -9.84 11.63 -8.32
N PRO A 27 -10.98 12.34 -8.23
CA PRO A 27 -12.25 11.81 -8.72
C PRO A 27 -12.20 11.70 -10.24
N SER A 28 -12.53 10.51 -10.74
CA SER A 28 -12.72 10.20 -12.15
C SER A 28 -13.91 10.97 -12.71
N GLY A 29 -13.67 11.75 -13.76
CA GLY A 29 -14.70 12.32 -14.62
C GLY A 29 -14.83 11.47 -15.88
N THR A 30 -16.06 11.05 -16.19
CA THR A 30 -16.48 10.41 -17.44
C THR A 30 -16.18 11.26 -18.68
N PRO A 31 -15.98 10.67 -19.87
CA PRO A 31 -15.67 11.40 -21.09
C PRO A 31 -16.95 11.91 -21.75
N ASP A 32 -16.92 13.13 -22.27
CA ASP A 32 -17.87 13.57 -23.29
C ASP A 32 -17.09 14.11 -24.50
N ALA A 33 -17.61 13.77 -25.68
CA ALA A 33 -17.02 13.95 -26.98
C ALA A 33 -17.33 15.34 -27.56
N ALA A 34 -16.44 15.87 -28.42
CA ALA A 34 -16.78 16.48 -29.71
C ALA A 34 -15.54 17.10 -30.40
N ASP A 35 -15.27 16.56 -31.59
CA ASP A 35 -14.85 17.16 -32.87
C ASP A 35 -14.11 18.52 -32.94
N GLY A 36 -13.09 18.53 -33.82
CA GLY A 36 -12.54 19.76 -34.40
C GLY A 36 -11.35 19.51 -35.31
N VAL A 37 -11.61 19.40 -36.61
CA VAL A 37 -10.69 19.07 -37.72
C VAL A 37 -9.90 20.30 -38.23
N GLY A 38 -8.66 20.06 -38.71
CA GLY A 38 -7.96 20.83 -39.75
C GLY A 38 -6.89 21.80 -39.25
N ALA A 39 -5.78 22.10 -39.94
CA ALA A 39 -5.14 21.60 -41.15
C ALA A 39 -3.74 22.25 -41.18
N LEU A 40 -2.72 21.52 -41.65
CA LEU A 40 -1.39 22.05 -42.00
C LEU A 40 -1.48 22.95 -43.25
N PRO A 41 -0.51 23.86 -43.44
CA PRO A 41 0.49 23.58 -44.47
C PRO A 41 1.94 24.03 -44.12
N GLU A 42 2.92 23.26 -44.59
CA GLU A 42 4.28 23.71 -44.96
C GLU A 42 4.26 24.25 -46.43
N PRO A 43 5.36 24.66 -47.13
CA PRO A 43 6.79 24.75 -46.75
C PRO A 43 7.58 26.00 -47.26
N GLU A 44 8.80 26.20 -46.69
CA GLU A 44 10.13 26.59 -47.29
C GLU A 44 10.24 27.78 -48.30
N PRO A 45 11.44 28.28 -48.74
CA PRO A 45 12.84 27.88 -48.46
C PRO A 45 13.85 29.05 -48.21
N SER A 46 15.12 28.70 -47.93
CA SER A 46 16.39 29.25 -48.49
C SER A 46 17.49 29.33 -47.40
N ALA A 47 18.53 28.49 -47.42
CA ALA A 47 19.87 28.74 -48.01
C ALA A 47 20.60 29.94 -47.35
N ASP A 48 21.86 29.91 -46.89
CA ASP A 48 23.03 29.14 -47.30
C ASP A 48 24.19 29.32 -46.28
N GLU A 49 25.09 28.34 -46.27
CA GLU A 49 26.56 28.34 -46.02
C GLU A 49 27.30 29.04 -44.84
N GLY A 50 28.25 28.27 -44.27
CA GLY A 50 29.62 28.76 -43.93
C GLY A 50 29.95 28.96 -42.43
N ALA A 51 30.34 27.94 -41.67
CA ALA A 51 31.71 27.44 -41.47
C ALA A 51 32.57 28.15 -40.37
N ILE A 52 33.32 27.31 -39.65
CA ILE A 52 34.60 27.53 -38.91
C ILE A 52 34.54 28.06 -37.45
N GLY A 53 34.79 27.16 -36.49
CA GLY A 53 36.01 27.21 -35.66
C GLY A 53 36.00 27.88 -34.26
N SER A 54 36.22 27.01 -33.27
CA SER A 54 37.24 27.13 -32.21
C SER A 54 36.95 27.88 -30.90
N ALA A 55 37.06 27.09 -29.83
CA ALA A 55 37.75 27.34 -28.56
C ALA A 55 37.21 28.37 -27.54
N ALA A 56 37.04 27.82 -26.34
CA ALA A 56 36.83 28.44 -25.04
C ALA A 56 37.88 29.50 -24.66
N ILE A 57 37.52 30.36 -23.68
CA ILE A 57 38.16 30.53 -22.35
C ILE A 57 37.83 31.92 -21.73
N LEU A 58 37.35 31.91 -20.47
CA LEU A 58 37.33 32.96 -19.41
C LEU A 58 36.49 34.23 -19.68
N GLY A 59 35.81 34.89 -18.74
CA GLY A 59 35.80 34.87 -17.27
C GLY A 59 35.47 36.29 -16.78
N GLU A 60 34.67 36.37 -15.71
CA GLU A 60 34.47 37.51 -14.78
C GLU A 60 33.41 38.62 -15.08
N ASP A 61 32.34 38.52 -14.28
CA ASP A 61 31.71 39.52 -13.39
C ASP A 61 31.29 40.92 -13.87
N GLY A 62 30.01 41.23 -13.62
CA GLY A 62 29.58 42.59 -13.26
C GLY A 62 28.15 43.00 -13.62
N ALA A 63 27.21 42.74 -12.71
CA ALA A 63 26.01 43.54 -12.38
C ALA A 63 24.84 43.73 -13.40
N GLU A 64 23.67 43.19 -13.00
CA GLU A 64 22.28 43.56 -13.32
C GLU A 64 21.98 45.08 -13.16
N PRO A 65 20.85 45.68 -13.66
CA PRO A 65 19.48 45.09 -13.69
C PRO A 65 18.49 45.51 -14.82
N GLY A 66 17.33 44.81 -14.87
CA GLY A 66 16.06 45.22 -15.52
C GLY A 66 15.81 44.54 -16.88
N GLU A 67 14.63 44.02 -17.25
CA GLU A 67 13.26 44.13 -16.75
C GLU A 67 12.50 42.82 -17.09
N ALA A 68 11.66 42.33 -16.18
CA ALA A 68 10.82 41.16 -16.39
C ALA A 68 9.41 41.58 -16.81
N GLU A 69 8.94 41.14 -17.98
CA GLU A 69 7.54 41.25 -18.35
C GLU A 69 6.66 40.19 -17.64
N PRO A 70 5.47 40.56 -17.13
CA PRO A 70 4.59 39.68 -16.38
C PRO A 70 3.52 39.04 -17.28
N GLY A 71 3.10 37.80 -16.99
CA GLY A 71 1.77 37.37 -17.42
C GLY A 71 1.55 35.92 -17.83
N GLY A 72 2.11 34.94 -17.13
CA GLY A 72 1.63 33.55 -17.18
C GLY A 72 1.00 33.16 -15.85
N LYS A 73 -0.33 33.25 -15.70
CA LYS A 73 -1.01 32.71 -14.51
C LYS A 73 -0.78 31.21 -14.46
N ALA A 74 0.03 30.77 -13.50
CA ALA A 74 0.12 29.37 -13.12
C ALA A 74 -1.29 28.82 -12.85
N PRO A 75 -1.63 27.60 -13.29
CA PRO A 75 -2.93 27.02 -13.02
C PRO A 75 -3.13 26.93 -11.51
N ALA A 76 -4.20 27.57 -11.02
CA ALA A 76 -4.55 27.58 -9.61
C ALA A 76 -4.62 26.15 -9.09
N ALA A 77 -3.85 25.86 -8.03
CA ALA A 77 -3.90 24.59 -7.33
C ALA A 77 -5.35 24.28 -6.96
N ARG A 78 -5.85 23.10 -7.36
CA ARG A 78 -7.19 22.63 -6.97
C ARG A 78 -7.27 22.70 -5.44
N PRO A 79 -8.37 23.23 -4.86
CA PRO A 79 -8.49 23.30 -3.42
C PRO A 79 -8.42 21.88 -2.84
N ARG A 80 -7.48 21.67 -1.89
CA ARG A 80 -7.45 20.44 -1.09
C ARG A 80 -8.82 20.30 -0.43
N LEU A 81 -9.54 19.22 -0.74
CA LEU A 81 -10.78 18.89 -0.05
C LEU A 81 -10.48 18.85 1.44
N LYS A 82 -11.25 19.61 2.24
CA LYS A 82 -11.06 19.62 3.69
C LYS A 82 -11.36 18.23 4.22
N VAL A 83 -10.42 17.66 4.96
CA VAL A 83 -10.60 16.38 5.64
C VAL A 83 -11.83 16.52 6.55
N PRO A 84 -12.78 15.58 6.53
CA PRO A 84 -13.93 15.65 7.41
C PRO A 84 -13.50 15.66 8.88
N ARG A 85 -14.20 16.44 9.72
CA ARG A 85 -13.87 16.56 11.15
C ARG A 85 -13.85 15.21 11.89
N TRP A 86 -14.67 14.25 11.49
CA TRP A 86 -14.67 12.91 12.08
C TRP A 86 -13.35 12.18 11.81
N GLU A 87 -12.78 12.35 10.62
CA GLU A 87 -11.54 11.70 10.20
C GLU A 87 -10.35 12.34 10.91
N GLU A 88 -10.33 13.67 11.04
CA GLU A 88 -9.31 14.38 11.84
C GLU A 88 -9.33 13.89 13.29
N ALA A 89 -10.50 13.81 13.92
CA ALA A 89 -10.65 13.34 15.30
C ALA A 89 -10.20 11.88 15.47
N ALA A 90 -10.60 10.98 14.56
CA ALA A 90 -10.21 9.57 14.60
C ALA A 90 -8.70 9.37 14.37
N ARG A 91 -8.08 10.16 13.49
CA ARG A 91 -6.62 10.16 13.27
C ARG A 91 -5.87 10.67 14.51
N GLU A 92 -6.36 11.74 15.13
CA GLU A 92 -5.79 12.28 16.37
C GLU A 92 -5.90 11.27 17.52
N GLN A 93 -7.06 10.62 17.67
CA GLN A 93 -7.28 9.57 18.66
C GLN A 93 -6.32 8.38 18.45
N THR A 94 -6.18 7.92 17.21
CA THR A 94 -5.27 6.82 16.88
C THR A 94 -3.81 7.20 17.18
N LEU A 95 -3.39 8.42 16.84
CA LEU A 95 -2.04 8.90 17.13
C LEU A 95 -1.78 9.01 18.64
N ALA A 96 -2.76 9.54 19.40
CA ALA A 96 -2.68 9.61 20.85
C ALA A 96 -2.54 8.20 21.46
N ALA A 97 -3.25 7.21 20.92
CA ALA A 97 -3.16 5.82 21.37
C ALA A 97 -1.80 5.19 21.06
N VAL A 98 -1.27 5.34 19.84
CA VAL A 98 0.06 4.84 19.49
C VAL A 98 1.12 5.32 20.48
N ARG A 99 1.07 6.61 20.85
CA ARG A 99 1.97 7.20 21.85
C ARG A 99 1.69 6.68 23.26
N LYS A 100 0.42 6.62 23.67
CA LYS A 100 0.00 6.19 25.01
C LYS A 100 0.37 4.73 25.29
N PHE A 101 0.18 3.84 24.32
CA PHE A 101 0.35 2.40 24.50
C PHE A 101 1.78 1.91 24.23
N ALA A 102 2.70 2.78 23.77
CA ALA A 102 4.09 2.41 23.52
C ALA A 102 4.82 1.86 24.76
N GLU A 103 4.78 2.57 25.88
CA GLU A 103 5.41 2.12 27.13
C GLU A 103 4.75 0.87 27.73
N PRO A 104 3.40 0.78 27.83
CA PRO A 104 2.74 -0.47 28.21
C PRO A 104 3.12 -1.67 27.34
N LEU A 105 3.20 -1.50 26.01
CA LEU A 105 3.62 -2.57 25.09
C LEU A 105 5.07 -3.00 25.34
N ARG A 106 5.99 -2.05 25.56
CA ARG A 106 7.37 -2.36 25.94
C ARG A 106 7.44 -3.14 27.24
N ALA A 107 6.67 -2.74 28.25
CA ALA A 107 6.62 -3.44 29.53
C ALA A 107 6.07 -4.87 29.41
N LEU A 108 5.07 -5.11 28.52
CA LEU A 108 4.61 -6.45 28.22
C LEU A 108 5.70 -7.29 27.54
N LEU A 109 6.41 -6.70 26.58
CA LEU A 109 7.48 -7.36 25.84
C LEU A 109 8.66 -7.73 26.76
N GLU A 110 9.09 -6.82 27.62
CA GLU A 110 10.19 -7.02 28.56
C GLU A 110 9.95 -8.19 29.53
N ARG A 111 8.70 -8.38 29.96
CA ARG A 111 8.33 -9.47 30.87
C ARG A 111 7.80 -10.72 30.17
N ASP A 112 7.82 -10.76 28.84
CA ASP A 112 7.22 -11.82 28.02
C ASP A 112 5.78 -12.19 28.46
N ALA A 113 4.92 -11.18 28.49
CA ALA A 113 3.53 -11.32 28.92
C ALA A 113 2.78 -12.39 28.10
N ASN A 114 1.94 -13.18 28.77
CA ASN A 114 1.16 -14.23 28.10
C ASN A 114 0.07 -13.62 27.18
N GLU A 115 -0.56 -14.47 26.37
CA GLU A 115 -1.59 -14.06 25.41
C GLU A 115 -2.77 -13.33 26.07
N GLY A 116 -3.20 -13.75 27.27
CA GLY A 116 -4.28 -13.11 28.01
C GLY A 116 -3.92 -11.68 28.44
N ASP A 117 -2.71 -11.47 28.97
CA ASP A 117 -2.22 -10.15 29.34
C ASP A 117 -2.03 -9.24 28.12
N THR A 118 -1.55 -9.78 26.99
CA THR A 118 -1.48 -9.05 25.72
C THR A 118 -2.87 -8.64 25.25
N ARG A 119 -3.83 -9.55 25.34
CA ARG A 119 -5.24 -9.34 24.94
C ARG A 119 -5.91 -8.25 25.77
N LEU A 120 -5.60 -8.14 27.07
CA LEU A 120 -6.09 -7.04 27.91
C LEU A 120 -5.65 -5.69 27.37
N LEU A 121 -4.36 -5.52 27.08
CA LEU A 121 -3.84 -4.25 26.54
C LEU A 121 -4.39 -3.94 25.14
N ILE A 122 -4.57 -4.96 24.30
CA ILE A 122 -5.21 -4.81 22.99
C ILE A 122 -6.66 -4.37 23.14
N THR A 123 -7.41 -4.91 24.11
CA THR A 123 -8.79 -4.45 24.38
C THR A 123 -8.82 -2.95 24.65
N ASP A 124 -7.90 -2.46 25.48
CA ASP A 124 -7.80 -1.04 25.81
C ASP A 124 -7.43 -0.21 24.57
N LEU A 125 -6.50 -0.70 23.73
CA LEU A 125 -6.14 -0.04 22.48
C LEU A 125 -7.30 0.01 21.49
N LEU A 126 -8.06 -1.08 21.34
CA LEU A 126 -9.25 -1.12 20.50
C LEU A 126 -10.29 -0.11 20.98
N CYS A 127 -10.59 -0.08 22.28
CA CYS A 127 -11.64 0.79 22.81
C CYS A 127 -11.20 2.26 22.83
N GLU A 128 -10.04 2.55 23.41
CA GLU A 128 -9.58 3.91 23.65
C GLU A 128 -8.89 4.53 22.44
N GLY A 129 -8.24 3.71 21.61
CA GLY A 129 -7.47 4.18 20.45
C GLY A 129 -8.17 4.05 19.12
N LEU A 130 -9.01 3.03 18.95
CA LEU A 130 -9.72 2.77 17.70
C LEU A 130 -11.24 3.02 17.79
N GLY A 131 -11.71 3.51 18.93
CA GLY A 131 -13.07 4.02 19.09
C GLY A 131 -14.15 2.96 19.16
N TYR A 132 -13.79 1.70 19.45
CA TYR A 132 -14.77 0.62 19.61
C TYR A 132 -15.46 0.68 20.97
N ASP A 133 -16.78 0.45 20.99
CA ASP A 133 -17.48 0.11 22.21
C ASP A 133 -17.25 -1.37 22.55
N LYS A 134 -16.80 -1.61 23.79
CA LYS A 134 -16.43 -2.94 24.27
C LYS A 134 -17.58 -3.97 24.20
N TYR A 135 -18.83 -3.53 24.32
CA TYR A 135 -19.99 -4.42 24.41
C TYR A 135 -20.81 -4.45 23.12
N ALA A 136 -20.87 -3.34 22.39
CA ALA A 136 -21.62 -3.24 21.15
C ALA A 136 -20.81 -3.73 19.93
N ASP A 137 -19.53 -3.37 19.87
CA ASP A 137 -18.72 -3.55 18.67
C ASP A 137 -17.79 -4.76 18.77
N LEU A 138 -17.39 -5.15 19.98
CA LEU A 138 -16.50 -6.30 20.18
C LEU A 138 -17.28 -7.50 20.74
N THR A 139 -17.14 -8.66 20.08
CA THR A 139 -17.71 -9.92 20.56
C THR A 139 -16.60 -10.95 20.77
N THR A 140 -16.46 -11.46 21.99
CA THR A 140 -15.45 -12.46 22.35
C THR A 140 -15.93 -13.91 22.17
N GLU A 141 -17.22 -14.10 21.82
CA GLU A 141 -17.88 -15.42 21.83
C GLU A 141 -18.51 -15.79 20.48
N TYR A 142 -17.73 -15.79 19.40
CA TYR A 142 -18.14 -16.51 18.18
C TYR A 142 -17.63 -17.96 18.24
N MET A 143 -18.33 -18.78 19.02
CA MET A 143 -18.05 -20.22 19.15
C MET A 143 -18.49 -20.98 17.91
N VAL A 144 -17.54 -21.42 17.07
CA VAL A 144 -17.80 -22.41 16.03
C VAL A 144 -16.75 -23.52 16.10
N ARG A 145 -16.89 -24.43 17.08
CA ARG A 145 -16.07 -25.65 17.32
C ARG A 145 -14.54 -25.43 17.54
N GLN A 146 -14.07 -25.93 18.69
CA GLN A 146 -12.68 -26.26 19.10
C GLN A 146 -11.51 -25.28 18.90
N ASP A 147 -11.62 -24.22 18.09
CA ASP A 147 -10.66 -23.12 17.99
C ASP A 147 -11.40 -21.77 17.89
N PHE A 148 -10.77 -20.67 18.29
CA PHE A 148 -11.45 -19.38 18.52
C PHE A 148 -10.72 -18.26 17.79
N ALA A 149 -11.46 -17.25 17.33
CA ALA A 149 -10.92 -15.91 17.14
C ALA A 149 -11.17 -15.11 18.44
N ASP A 150 -10.20 -14.30 18.86
CA ASP A 150 -10.33 -13.56 20.11
C ASP A 150 -11.41 -12.47 20.08
N TYR A 151 -11.59 -11.82 18.94
CA TYR A 151 -12.66 -10.85 18.73
C TYR A 151 -13.31 -11.01 17.37
N GLY A 152 -14.64 -10.93 17.34
CA GLY A 152 -15.39 -10.46 16.20
C GLY A 152 -15.63 -8.95 16.32
N VAL A 153 -15.38 -8.21 15.25
CA VAL A 153 -15.64 -6.77 15.16
C VAL A 153 -16.96 -6.55 14.46
N ARG A 154 -17.86 -5.81 15.09
CA ARG A 154 -19.15 -5.40 14.53
C ARG A 154 -19.15 -3.92 14.21
N ILE A 155 -19.74 -3.59 13.08
CA ILE A 155 -20.09 -2.22 12.71
C ILE A 155 -21.58 -2.23 12.38
N ASP A 156 -22.34 -1.30 12.97
CA ASP A 156 -23.80 -1.23 12.78
C ASP A 156 -24.49 -2.59 13.01
N ARG A 157 -24.01 -3.35 14.01
CA ARG A 157 -24.45 -4.71 14.42
C ARG A 157 -24.15 -5.83 13.42
N GLN A 158 -23.43 -5.56 12.34
CA GLN A 158 -22.96 -6.58 11.39
C GLN A 158 -21.52 -6.94 11.69
N LEU A 159 -21.20 -8.23 11.70
CA LEU A 159 -19.82 -8.71 11.82
C LEU A 159 -19.06 -8.32 10.54
N VAL A 160 -17.90 -7.68 10.67
CA VAL A 160 -17.11 -7.18 9.52
C VAL A 160 -15.66 -7.63 9.54
N ALA A 161 -15.11 -8.01 10.69
CA ALA A 161 -13.75 -8.49 10.81
C ALA A 161 -13.58 -9.47 11.98
N PHE A 162 -12.52 -10.27 11.93
CA PHE A 162 -12.02 -11.02 13.07
C PHE A 162 -10.64 -10.54 13.50
N ILE A 163 -10.35 -10.57 14.79
CA ILE A 163 -9.04 -10.25 15.37
C ILE A 163 -8.56 -11.44 16.18
N GLU A 164 -7.34 -11.87 15.92
CA GLU A 164 -6.65 -12.92 16.65
C GLU A 164 -5.42 -12.34 17.36
N VAL A 165 -5.35 -12.54 18.67
CA VAL A 165 -4.26 -12.08 19.52
C VAL A 165 -3.33 -13.23 19.82
N LYS A 166 -2.02 -12.96 19.75
CA LYS A 166 -0.97 -13.87 20.19
C LYS A 166 -0.18 -13.25 21.35
N ARG A 167 0.60 -14.11 22.03
CA ARG A 167 1.59 -13.69 23.03
C ARG A 167 2.49 -12.58 22.46
N ILE A 168 2.86 -11.59 23.28
CA ILE A 168 3.62 -10.40 22.84
C ILE A 168 4.93 -10.72 22.11
N SER A 169 5.66 -11.76 22.55
CA SER A 169 6.93 -12.20 21.94
C SER A 169 6.76 -13.15 20.75
N GLN A 170 5.53 -13.59 20.46
CA GLN A 170 5.29 -14.59 19.43
C GLN A 170 5.37 -13.95 18.04
N LYS A 171 6.26 -14.50 17.21
CA LYS A 171 6.33 -14.11 15.79
C LYS A 171 5.07 -14.56 15.06
N LEU A 172 4.38 -13.62 14.43
CA LEU A 172 3.19 -13.86 13.63
C LEU A 172 3.54 -14.65 12.36
N ASN A 173 2.67 -15.56 11.95
CA ASN A 173 2.86 -16.40 10.77
C ASN A 173 1.52 -16.92 10.22
N GLU A 174 1.54 -17.45 9.00
CA GLU A 174 0.36 -17.96 8.31
C GLU A 174 -0.40 -19.07 9.05
N ARG A 175 0.27 -19.86 9.91
CA ARG A 175 -0.42 -20.89 10.68
C ARG A 175 -1.42 -20.28 11.67
N HIS A 176 -1.07 -19.13 12.25
CA HIS A 176 -2.00 -18.40 13.12
C HIS A 176 -3.17 -17.85 12.31
N LEU A 177 -2.92 -17.37 11.08
CA LEU A 177 -3.96 -16.85 10.20
C LEU A 177 -4.98 -17.92 9.80
N ARG A 178 -4.54 -19.17 9.57
CA ARG A 178 -5.45 -20.28 9.22
C ARG A 178 -6.58 -20.50 10.22
N GLN A 179 -6.35 -20.21 11.52
CA GLN A 179 -7.38 -20.33 12.55
C GLN A 179 -8.54 -19.36 12.25
N VAL A 180 -8.21 -18.11 11.89
CA VAL A 180 -9.19 -17.07 11.59
C VAL A 180 -9.79 -17.21 10.19
N GLN A 181 -8.98 -17.66 9.23
CA GLN A 181 -9.37 -17.82 7.83
C GLN A 181 -10.56 -18.76 7.65
N MET A 182 -10.57 -19.89 8.36
CA MET A 182 -11.69 -20.85 8.27
C MET A 182 -13.02 -20.22 8.67
N TYR A 183 -13.02 -19.35 9.68
CA TYR A 183 -14.22 -18.64 10.11
C TYR A 183 -14.63 -17.54 9.14
N ALA A 184 -13.65 -16.77 8.66
CA ALA A 184 -13.85 -15.74 7.66
C ALA A 184 -14.53 -16.31 6.39
N VAL A 185 -14.09 -17.47 5.91
CA VAL A 185 -14.74 -18.18 4.79
C VAL A 185 -16.17 -18.60 5.11
N ASN A 186 -16.40 -19.21 6.29
CA ASN A 186 -17.71 -19.76 6.64
C ASN A 186 -18.78 -18.66 6.87
N GLU A 187 -18.38 -17.54 7.48
CA GLU A 187 -19.27 -16.42 7.81
C GLU A 187 -19.33 -15.36 6.68
N GLY A 188 -18.52 -15.50 5.63
CA GLY A 188 -18.43 -14.52 4.54
C GLY A 188 -17.82 -13.18 4.97
N ILE A 189 -16.90 -13.23 5.94
CA ILE A 189 -16.20 -12.05 6.46
C ILE A 189 -14.90 -11.85 5.69
N GLU A 190 -14.72 -10.65 5.16
CA GLU A 190 -13.59 -10.34 4.28
C GLU A 190 -12.33 -9.91 5.04
N TRP A 191 -12.45 -9.46 6.30
CA TRP A 191 -11.34 -8.85 7.03
C TRP A 191 -10.85 -9.71 8.19
N MET A 192 -9.53 -9.88 8.29
CA MET A 192 -8.88 -10.58 9.37
C MET A 192 -7.69 -9.78 9.87
N VAL A 193 -7.51 -9.73 11.19
CA VAL A 193 -6.39 -9.06 11.84
C VAL A 193 -5.67 -10.07 12.70
N LEU A 194 -4.35 -10.17 12.54
CA LEU A 194 -3.48 -10.96 13.40
C LEU A 194 -2.53 -10.01 14.12
N THR A 195 -2.49 -10.08 15.45
CA THR A 195 -1.66 -9.17 16.23
C THR A 195 -1.06 -9.83 17.45
N ASN A 196 0.13 -9.37 17.86
CA ASN A 196 0.70 -9.65 19.18
C ASN A 196 0.76 -8.38 20.04
N GLY A 197 0.05 -7.31 19.66
CA GLY A 197 0.07 -6.00 20.31
C GLY A 197 1.13 -5.07 19.69
N GLN A 198 2.36 -5.56 19.50
CA GLN A 198 3.41 -4.81 18.82
C GLN A 198 3.15 -4.74 17.30
N ILE A 199 3.01 -5.90 16.67
CA ILE A 199 2.79 -6.04 15.23
C ILE A 199 1.31 -6.24 14.98
N TRP A 200 0.77 -5.51 14.00
CA TRP A 200 -0.59 -5.65 13.51
C TRP A 200 -0.55 -5.95 12.02
N GLN A 201 -1.00 -7.14 11.64
CA GLN A 201 -1.12 -7.58 10.25
C GLN A 201 -2.59 -7.62 9.88
N VAL A 202 -2.96 -6.92 8.80
CA VAL A 202 -4.33 -6.89 8.30
C VAL A 202 -4.41 -7.60 6.97
N TYR A 203 -5.34 -8.55 6.88
CA TYR A 203 -5.55 -9.40 5.73
C TYR A 203 -6.94 -9.22 5.14
N HIS A 204 -7.02 -9.28 3.81
CA HIS A 204 -8.27 -9.35 3.07
C HIS A 204 -8.47 -10.75 2.51
N LEU A 205 -9.66 -11.30 2.67
CA LEU A 205 -10.11 -12.57 2.12
C LEU A 205 -10.96 -12.31 0.89
N THR A 206 -10.48 -12.78 -0.25
CA THR A 206 -11.27 -12.81 -1.49
C THR A 206 -11.84 -14.22 -1.64
N GLY A 207 -13.18 -14.31 -1.59
CA GLY A 207 -13.89 -15.57 -1.83
C GLY A 207 -13.65 -16.10 -3.24
N GLY A 208 -13.75 -17.42 -3.41
CA GLY A 208 -13.50 -18.09 -4.69
C GLY A 208 -12.96 -19.50 -4.51
N LEU A 209 -12.66 -20.15 -5.64
CA LEU A 209 -11.98 -21.44 -5.70
C LEU A 209 -10.74 -21.28 -6.61
N PRO A 210 -9.53 -21.10 -6.06
CA PRO A 210 -9.17 -21.10 -4.63
C PRO A 210 -9.55 -19.80 -3.90
N VAL A 211 -9.64 -19.87 -2.56
CA VAL A 211 -9.72 -18.68 -1.70
C VAL A 211 -8.35 -17.98 -1.71
N VAL A 212 -8.36 -16.67 -1.88
CA VAL A 212 -7.14 -15.83 -1.87
C VAL A 212 -7.12 -15.00 -0.60
N VAL A 213 -5.96 -14.93 0.04
CA VAL A 213 -5.74 -14.12 1.24
C VAL A 213 -4.55 -13.20 1.01
N ASP A 214 -4.80 -11.90 1.07
CA ASP A 214 -3.82 -10.86 0.79
C ASP A 214 -3.45 -10.13 2.08
N LEU A 215 -2.15 -9.99 2.37
CA LEU A 215 -1.68 -9.05 3.39
C LEU A 215 -1.87 -7.62 2.84
N VAL A 216 -2.74 -6.85 3.45
CA VAL A 216 -3.06 -5.48 3.01
C VAL A 216 -2.04 -4.50 3.54
N PHE A 217 -1.76 -4.56 4.85
CA PHE A 217 -0.66 -3.83 5.47
C PHE A 217 -0.21 -4.47 6.77
N GLU A 218 1.00 -4.12 7.17
CA GLU A 218 1.57 -4.39 8.49
C GLU A 218 2.02 -3.08 9.15
N VAL A 219 1.83 -2.98 10.46
CA VAL A 219 2.41 -1.92 11.29
C VAL A 219 3.06 -2.50 12.54
N ASP A 220 4.31 -2.10 12.80
CA ASP A 220 5.04 -2.36 14.04
C ASP A 220 4.99 -1.11 14.93
N LEU A 221 4.20 -1.16 16.00
CA LEU A 221 4.01 -0.04 16.92
C LEU A 221 5.28 0.30 17.72
N LEU A 222 6.16 -0.68 17.94
CA LEU A 222 7.45 -0.48 18.61
C LEU A 222 8.62 -0.33 17.62
N GLY A 223 8.34 -0.38 16.32
CA GLY A 223 9.30 -0.25 15.25
C GLY A 223 9.92 1.16 15.15
N PRO A 224 10.92 1.34 14.27
CA PRO A 224 11.69 2.59 14.17
C PRO A 224 10.94 3.72 13.45
N GLU A 225 9.78 3.44 12.87
CA GLU A 225 9.00 4.43 12.13
C GLU A 225 8.44 5.54 13.03
N PRO A 226 8.20 6.74 12.48
CA PRO A 226 7.51 7.81 13.22
C PRO A 226 6.11 7.39 13.67
N ASP A 227 5.68 7.90 14.82
CA ASP A 227 4.36 7.60 15.39
C ASP A 227 3.22 7.99 14.45
N GLU A 228 3.40 9.07 13.68
CA GLU A 228 2.44 9.54 12.68
C GLU A 228 2.25 8.52 11.55
N SER A 229 3.32 7.86 11.11
CA SER A 229 3.27 6.84 10.07
C SER A 229 2.60 5.56 10.59
N LYS A 230 2.91 5.16 11.83
CA LYS A 230 2.26 4.03 12.50
C LYS A 230 0.77 4.27 12.67
N ALA A 231 0.41 5.44 13.21
CA ALA A 231 -0.97 5.85 13.42
C ALA A 231 -1.75 5.96 12.10
N SER A 232 -1.13 6.47 11.04
CA SER A 232 -1.78 6.60 9.73
C SER A 232 -2.19 5.25 9.12
N ARG A 233 -1.40 4.19 9.34
CA ARG A 233 -1.75 2.82 8.95
C ARG A 233 -2.79 2.21 9.88
N LEU A 234 -2.56 2.31 11.19
CA LEU A 234 -3.47 1.73 12.18
C LEU A 234 -4.86 2.36 12.13
N PHE A 235 -4.96 3.64 11.71
CA PHE A 235 -6.21 4.37 11.52
C PHE A 235 -7.22 3.62 10.64
N TYR A 236 -6.78 2.81 9.67
CA TYR A 236 -7.71 2.06 8.84
C TYR A 236 -8.54 1.04 9.62
N LEU A 237 -8.05 0.60 10.79
CA LEU A 237 -8.77 -0.24 11.75
C LEU A 237 -9.63 0.55 12.74
N HIS A 238 -9.64 1.88 12.71
CA HIS A 238 -10.52 2.68 13.56
C HIS A 238 -11.99 2.41 13.20
N HIS A 239 -12.88 2.32 14.20
CA HIS A 239 -14.31 2.03 14.02
C HIS A 239 -14.93 2.88 12.89
N ASP A 240 -14.76 4.20 12.96
CA ASP A 240 -15.30 5.13 11.95
C ASP A 240 -14.71 4.96 10.54
N SER A 241 -13.44 4.53 10.44
CA SER A 241 -12.80 4.22 9.15
C SER A 241 -13.38 2.94 8.55
N LEU A 242 -13.51 1.88 9.36
CA LEU A 242 -14.12 0.61 8.93
C LEU A 242 -15.58 0.81 8.50
N LYS A 243 -16.35 1.59 9.25
CA LYS A 243 -17.73 1.95 8.91
C LYS A 243 -17.86 2.60 7.54
N ARG A 244 -16.81 3.30 7.10
CA ARG A 244 -16.75 3.99 5.81
C ARG A 244 -16.02 3.20 4.74
N ARG A 245 -15.57 1.99 5.07
CA ARG A 245 -14.92 1.05 4.15
C ARG A 245 -13.64 1.62 3.53
N GLN A 246 -12.95 2.55 4.21
CA GLN A 246 -11.70 3.15 3.71
C GLN A 246 -10.59 2.09 3.54
N ILE A 247 -10.62 1.04 4.37
CA ILE A 247 -9.68 -0.08 4.29
C ILE A 247 -9.78 -0.86 2.96
N GLU A 248 -10.95 -0.86 2.31
CA GLU A 248 -11.10 -1.48 0.99
C GLU A 248 -10.39 -0.71 -0.11
N GLU A 249 -10.31 0.62 0.00
CA GLU A 249 -9.57 1.42 -0.97
C GLU A 249 -8.08 1.12 -0.87
N VAL A 250 -7.58 0.90 0.36
CA VAL A 250 -6.20 0.46 0.61
C VAL A 250 -5.96 -0.92 0.02
N TRP A 251 -6.87 -1.88 0.25
CA TRP A 251 -6.75 -3.22 -0.35
C TRP A 251 -6.83 -3.18 -1.87
N ARG A 252 -7.80 -2.48 -2.48
CA ARG A 252 -7.91 -2.38 -3.94
C ARG A 252 -6.65 -1.77 -4.54
N HIS A 253 -6.06 -0.78 -3.89
CA HIS A 253 -4.81 -0.20 -4.34
C HIS A 253 -3.65 -1.21 -4.24
N SER A 254 -3.48 -1.83 -3.08
CA SER A 254 -2.46 -2.87 -2.85
C SER A 254 -2.58 -4.00 -3.88
N ALA A 255 -3.79 -4.54 -4.06
CA ALA A 255 -4.10 -5.57 -5.04
C ALA A 255 -3.81 -5.11 -6.47
N ALA A 256 -4.19 -3.89 -6.87
CA ALA A 256 -3.90 -3.37 -8.20
C ALA A 256 -2.39 -3.17 -8.47
N THR A 257 -1.59 -3.00 -7.42
CA THR A 257 -0.13 -2.86 -7.48
C THR A 257 0.62 -4.15 -7.16
N ALA A 258 -0.07 -5.29 -7.07
CA ALA A 258 0.56 -6.56 -6.75
C ALA A 258 1.64 -6.90 -7.81
N PRO A 259 2.84 -7.34 -7.39
CA PRO A 259 3.95 -7.62 -8.31
C PRO A 259 3.60 -8.59 -9.43
N GLU A 260 2.77 -9.60 -9.15
CA GLU A 260 2.32 -10.59 -10.13
C GLU A 260 1.46 -9.94 -11.22
N LEU A 261 0.48 -9.13 -10.84
CA LEU A 261 -0.39 -8.41 -11.78
C LEU A 261 0.40 -7.38 -12.59
N LEU A 262 1.33 -6.65 -11.95
CA LEU A 262 2.20 -5.72 -12.68
C LEU A 262 3.11 -6.44 -13.67
N LEU A 263 3.64 -7.61 -13.31
CA LEU A 263 4.45 -8.42 -14.20
C LEU A 263 3.64 -8.95 -15.39
N GLU A 264 2.41 -9.41 -15.18
CA GLU A 264 1.49 -9.79 -16.27
C GLU A 264 1.22 -8.62 -17.22
N VAL A 265 0.97 -7.42 -16.68
CA VAL A 265 0.79 -6.20 -17.48
C VAL A 265 2.05 -5.88 -18.28
N ILE A 266 3.24 -5.94 -17.67
CA ILE A 266 4.52 -5.69 -18.34
C ILE A 266 4.78 -6.70 -19.48
N LEU A 267 4.40 -7.96 -19.29
CA LEU A 267 4.57 -9.04 -20.27
C LEU A 267 3.47 -9.10 -21.34
N SER A 268 2.46 -8.22 -21.25
CA SER A 268 1.38 -8.13 -22.24
C SER A 268 1.88 -7.56 -23.57
N GLU A 269 1.30 -8.02 -24.69
CA GLU A 269 1.72 -7.60 -26.04
C GLU A 269 1.68 -6.07 -26.24
N PRO A 270 0.65 -5.32 -25.79
CA PRO A 270 0.61 -3.86 -25.96
C PRO A 270 1.78 -3.15 -25.24
N VAL A 271 2.15 -3.61 -24.05
CA VAL A 271 3.24 -3.02 -23.26
C VAL A 271 4.59 -3.41 -23.85
N LEU A 272 4.78 -4.68 -24.22
CA LEU A 272 6.00 -5.12 -24.88
C LEU A 272 6.22 -4.38 -26.22
N ASP A 273 5.17 -4.09 -26.97
CA ASP A 273 5.30 -3.31 -28.21
C ASP A 273 5.67 -1.84 -27.95
N LEU A 274 5.16 -1.24 -26.87
CA LEU A 274 5.60 0.08 -26.40
C LEU A 274 7.09 0.08 -26.03
N VAL A 275 7.53 -0.90 -25.24
CA VAL A 275 8.93 -1.07 -24.85
C VAL A 275 9.81 -1.26 -26.10
N ARG A 276 9.38 -2.09 -27.06
CA ARG A 276 10.07 -2.33 -28.34
C ARG A 276 10.29 -1.04 -29.13
N ARG A 277 9.24 -0.21 -29.25
CA ARG A 277 9.33 1.08 -29.96
C ARG A 277 10.30 2.03 -29.26
N GLU A 278 10.25 2.11 -27.94
CA GLU A 278 11.13 2.99 -27.16
C GLU A 278 12.60 2.53 -27.22
N VAL A 279 12.86 1.22 -27.16
CA VAL A 279 14.21 0.65 -27.36
C VAL A 279 14.77 1.03 -28.72
N ARG A 280 13.99 0.88 -29.80
CA ARG A 280 14.42 1.27 -31.15
C ARG A 280 14.70 2.76 -31.25
N LYS A 281 13.85 3.60 -30.65
CA LYS A 281 14.02 5.05 -30.65
C LYS A 281 15.32 5.49 -29.95
N ARG A 282 15.67 4.85 -28.83
CA ARG A 282 16.87 5.21 -28.06
C ARG A 282 18.17 4.63 -28.60
N THR A 283 18.11 3.41 -29.15
CA THR A 283 19.32 2.65 -29.52
C THR A 283 19.54 2.54 -31.02
N GLY A 284 18.52 2.83 -31.83
CA GLY A 284 18.52 2.57 -33.28
C GLY A 284 18.33 1.10 -33.64
N THR A 285 18.35 0.17 -32.68
CA THR A 285 18.34 -1.28 -32.92
C THR A 285 16.92 -1.83 -32.97
N ALA A 286 16.62 -2.66 -33.98
CA ALA A 286 15.37 -3.40 -34.05
C ALA A 286 15.40 -4.63 -33.13
N THR A 287 14.30 -4.88 -32.42
CA THR A 287 14.11 -6.08 -31.57
C THR A 287 12.66 -6.58 -31.71
N SER A 288 12.35 -7.77 -31.18
CA SER A 288 11.00 -8.34 -31.15
C SER A 288 10.42 -8.37 -29.74
N THR A 289 9.09 -8.46 -29.63
CA THR A 289 8.41 -8.60 -28.34
C THR A 289 8.78 -9.91 -27.64
N ASP A 290 9.06 -10.99 -28.39
CA ASP A 290 9.52 -12.27 -27.83
C ASP A 290 10.89 -12.17 -27.14
N VAL A 291 11.85 -11.46 -27.75
CA VAL A 291 13.18 -11.25 -27.15
C VAL A 291 13.04 -10.43 -25.86
N LEU A 292 12.24 -9.36 -25.89
CA LEU A 292 11.99 -8.54 -24.71
C LEU A 292 11.31 -9.34 -23.59
N ARG A 293 10.31 -10.16 -23.94
CA ARG A 293 9.62 -11.06 -23.01
C ARG A 293 10.61 -12.02 -22.35
N GLN A 294 11.52 -12.62 -23.13
CA GLN A 294 12.52 -13.55 -22.60
C GLN A 294 13.50 -12.86 -21.65
N VAL A 295 14.02 -11.69 -22.02
CA VAL A 295 14.93 -10.90 -21.18
C VAL A 295 14.25 -10.49 -19.88
N ILE A 296 13.01 -9.99 -19.94
CA ILE A 296 12.27 -9.60 -18.73
C ILE A 296 12.07 -10.83 -17.81
N ARG A 297 11.69 -11.99 -18.36
CA ARG A 297 11.50 -13.20 -17.54
C ARG A 297 12.80 -13.77 -16.98
N THR A 298 13.91 -13.68 -17.70
CA THR A 298 15.16 -14.35 -17.29
C THR A 298 16.04 -13.45 -16.43
N ASP A 299 16.14 -12.17 -16.80
CA ASP A 299 17.15 -11.26 -16.27
C ASP A 299 16.57 -10.20 -15.31
N LEU A 300 15.26 -9.91 -15.38
CA LEU A 300 14.62 -8.84 -14.57
C LEU A 300 13.62 -9.37 -13.55
N ALA A 301 12.85 -10.41 -13.89
CA ALA A 301 11.83 -10.97 -13.00
C ALA A 301 12.45 -11.94 -11.98
N GLN A 302 11.98 -11.86 -10.73
CA GLN A 302 12.36 -12.83 -9.72
C GLN A 302 11.72 -14.20 -10.04
N PRO A 303 12.44 -15.33 -9.92
CA PRO A 303 11.90 -16.65 -10.25
C PRO A 303 10.58 -16.98 -9.54
N LYS A 304 10.44 -16.60 -8.28
CA LYS A 304 9.23 -16.84 -7.48
C LYS A 304 7.97 -16.12 -8.00
N LEU A 305 8.14 -14.96 -8.65
CA LEU A 305 7.01 -14.23 -9.26
C LEU A 305 6.53 -14.92 -10.53
N LEU A 306 7.45 -15.52 -11.29
CA LEU A 306 7.14 -16.26 -12.51
C LEU A 306 6.35 -17.53 -12.25
N ASP A 307 6.59 -18.18 -11.10
CA ASP A 307 5.86 -19.39 -10.68
C ASP A 307 4.38 -19.09 -10.35
N ARG A 308 4.03 -17.82 -10.09
CA ARG A 308 2.69 -17.38 -9.67
C ARG A 308 1.82 -16.84 -10.82
N ILE A 309 2.42 -16.50 -11.95
CA ILE A 309 1.69 -16.03 -13.13
C ILE A 309 1.43 -17.22 -14.08
N SER A 310 0.18 -17.41 -14.50
CA SER A 310 -0.15 -18.44 -15.49
C SER A 310 0.13 -17.87 -16.89
N LEU A 311 1.20 -18.36 -17.54
CA LEU A 311 1.53 -18.05 -18.94
C LEU A 311 1.64 -19.34 -19.74
#